data_AF-A0A6J1CL06-F1
#
_entry.id   AF-A0A6J1CL06-F1
#
_cell.length_a   1.000
_cell.length_b   1.000
_cell.length_c   1.000
_cell.angle_alpha   90.00
_cell.angle_beta   90.00
_cell.angle_gamma   90.00
#
_symmetry.space_group_name_H-M   'P 1'
#
loop_
_entity.id
_entity.type
_entity.pdbx_description
1 polymer ?
#
loop_
_entity_poly.entity_id
_entity_poly.type
_entity_poly.pdbx_seq_one_letter_code
_entity_poly.pdbx_strand_id
1 'polypeptide(L)'
;MSGSVKDVKSKAELDGLLRSDAMLILHFWASWCEASKHMDQVFSHLSTDFPHAHFLRVEAEEQPEISEAYSVAAVPYFVFIKDGKTVDTLEGADPSSLANKVAKASGAINTGEPAAPASLGTAAGAIVLETVRELARDNGSVTESKVQPGLSSALQKQIQQLIDSSPIMLFMKGSPEEPRCGFSRKVVDILKEENVKFGSFDILSDNEIREGLKKFSNWPTFPQIYCKGELLGGCDIVIAMHESGELKEVFRDHGIGSIASDEVKAAELNRTTGDTSGGLSAALASRLKMLVNSSPVMLFMKGKPDEPKCGFSHKVVAILREENVDFESFDILLDDEVRQGLKDYSNWSSYPQLYIKGELIGGSDIALQMQRSGELKKVLTNKGIIKKETIEDRLKKLTTSSPVMLFMKGTPDAPRCGFSSKVVNALKEEGVGFGSFDILSDEEVRQGLKAYSNWPTFPQLYYKGELIGGCDIVLELRNNGELKSSLSE
;
A
#
# COMPACT_ATOMS: atom_id res chain seq x y z
N MET A 1 -25.89 7.32 27.80
CA MET A 1 -25.10 8.47 27.30
C MET A 1 -23.91 7.89 26.54
N SER A 2 -24.01 7.71 25.23
CA SER A 2 -22.90 7.18 24.44
C SER A 2 -23.09 7.58 22.98
N GLY A 3 -21.99 8.03 22.37
CA GLY A 3 -21.95 8.95 21.22
C GLY A 3 -20.86 10.03 21.34
N SER A 4 -20.08 10.05 22.43
CA SER A 4 -19.00 11.02 22.66
C SER A 4 -17.68 10.32 23.02
N VAL A 5 -16.59 10.78 22.41
CA VAL A 5 -15.22 10.42 22.80
C VAL A 5 -14.94 10.98 24.20
N LYS A 6 -14.27 10.18 25.05
CA LYS A 6 -13.91 10.59 26.42
C LYS A 6 -12.42 10.41 26.68
N ASP A 7 -11.76 11.44 27.18
CA ASP A 7 -10.38 11.32 27.67
C ASP A 7 -10.35 10.62 29.04
N VAL A 8 -9.46 9.63 29.17
CA VAL A 8 -9.20 8.88 30.39
C VAL A 8 -8.07 9.56 31.15
N LYS A 9 -8.31 9.88 32.43
CA LYS A 9 -7.36 10.66 33.25
C LYS A 9 -6.63 9.83 34.30
N SER A 10 -7.00 8.56 34.46
CA SER A 10 -6.34 7.65 35.40
C SER A 10 -6.61 6.19 35.07
N LYS A 11 -5.72 5.30 35.51
CA LYS A 11 -5.91 3.84 35.37
C LYS A 11 -7.15 3.33 36.12
N ALA A 12 -7.43 3.88 37.31
CA ALA A 12 -8.63 3.52 38.08
C ALA A 12 -9.93 3.84 37.32
N GLU A 13 -9.95 4.93 36.54
CA GLU A 13 -11.06 5.27 35.66
C GLU A 13 -11.20 4.27 34.52
N LEU A 14 -10.09 3.89 33.88
CA LEU A 14 -10.10 2.87 32.82
C LEU A 14 -10.58 1.51 33.34
N ASP A 15 -10.07 1.06 34.50
CA ASP A 15 -10.45 -0.19 35.15
C ASP A 15 -11.93 -0.22 35.54
N GLY A 16 -12.52 0.95 35.87
CA GLY A 16 -13.95 1.08 36.09
C GLY A 16 -14.78 0.89 34.81
N LEU A 17 -14.29 1.39 33.68
CA LEU A 17 -14.94 1.27 32.36
C LEU A 17 -14.80 -0.14 31.77
N LEU A 18 -13.71 -0.85 32.07
CA LEU A 18 -13.46 -2.24 31.65
C LEU A 18 -14.42 -3.25 32.29
N ARG A 19 -15.17 -2.87 33.33
CA ARG A 19 -16.20 -3.72 33.97
C ARG A 19 -17.55 -3.69 33.24
N SER A 20 -17.67 -2.88 32.19
CA SER A 20 -18.83 -2.82 31.33
C SER A 20 -18.78 -3.95 30.29
N ASP A 21 -19.94 -4.54 29.95
CA ASP A 21 -20.08 -5.49 28.83
C ASP A 21 -20.03 -4.79 27.44
N ALA A 22 -19.89 -3.47 27.41
CA ALA A 22 -19.78 -2.70 26.18
C ALA A 22 -18.39 -2.83 25.54
N MET A 23 -18.34 -2.71 24.21
CA MET A 23 -17.09 -2.62 23.45
C MET A 23 -16.33 -1.35 23.84
N LEU A 24 -15.04 -1.47 24.20
CA LEU A 24 -14.16 -0.33 24.47
C LEU A 24 -13.13 -0.21 23.36
N ILE A 25 -12.93 1.00 22.87
CA ILE A 25 -11.90 1.33 21.89
C ILE A 25 -11.04 2.42 22.50
N LEU A 26 -9.76 2.14 22.70
CA LEU A 26 -8.78 3.08 23.23
C LEU A 26 -7.99 3.68 22.07
N HIS A 27 -7.79 4.99 22.08
CA HIS A 27 -6.87 5.73 21.22
C HIS A 27 -5.78 6.35 22.10
N PHE A 28 -4.58 5.80 22.04
CA PHE A 28 -3.38 6.36 22.65
C PHE A 28 -2.80 7.43 21.74
N TRP A 29 -2.70 8.65 22.24
CA TRP A 29 -2.29 9.84 21.50
C TRP A 29 -1.25 10.65 22.27
N ALA A 30 -0.60 11.58 21.58
CA ALA A 30 0.22 12.62 22.22
C ALA A 30 -0.01 13.97 21.54
N SER A 31 0.07 15.06 22.32
CA SER A 31 -0.21 16.42 21.85
C SER A 31 0.75 16.91 20.75
N TRP A 32 1.98 16.40 20.75
CA TRP A 32 3.01 16.69 19.76
C TRP A 32 2.89 15.83 18.48
N CYS A 33 2.03 14.81 18.45
CA CYS A 33 1.89 13.89 17.33
C CYS A 33 0.75 14.33 16.40
N GLU A 34 1.10 14.98 15.28
CA GLU A 34 0.14 15.43 14.26
C GLU A 34 -0.72 14.29 13.70
N ALA A 35 -0.12 13.12 13.50
CA ALA A 35 -0.85 11.93 13.07
C ALA A 35 -1.95 11.53 14.07
N SER A 36 -1.74 11.73 15.38
CA SER A 36 -2.77 11.49 16.39
C SER A 36 -3.92 12.50 16.30
N LYS A 37 -3.63 13.78 16.04
CA LYS A 37 -4.65 14.83 15.85
C LYS A 37 -5.57 14.53 14.66
N HIS A 38 -5.02 14.01 13.56
CA HIS A 38 -5.83 13.58 12.42
C HIS A 38 -6.72 12.40 12.78
N MET A 39 -6.16 11.43 13.48
CA MET A 39 -6.93 10.27 13.92
C MET A 39 -8.01 10.63 14.93
N ASP A 40 -7.85 11.69 15.73
CA ASP A 40 -8.89 12.17 16.65
C ASP A 40 -10.19 12.53 15.92
N GLN A 41 -10.10 13.12 14.73
CA GLN A 41 -11.27 13.48 13.93
C GLN A 41 -12.00 12.24 13.42
N VAL A 42 -11.26 11.24 12.93
CA VAL A 42 -11.80 9.95 12.49
C VAL A 42 -12.43 9.21 13.68
N PHE A 43 -11.74 9.19 14.82
CA PHE A 43 -12.17 8.55 16.06
C PHE A 43 -13.46 9.19 16.61
N SER A 44 -13.58 10.52 16.52
CA SER A 44 -14.78 11.27 16.89
C SER A 44 -15.98 10.91 16.02
N HIS A 45 -15.80 10.87 14.69
CA HIS A 45 -16.87 10.46 13.78
C HIS A 45 -17.33 9.02 14.02
N LEU A 46 -16.39 8.08 14.17
CA LEU A 46 -16.72 6.70 14.50
C LEU A 46 -17.47 6.58 15.83
N SER A 47 -17.19 7.44 16.82
CA SER A 47 -17.94 7.46 18.07
C SER A 47 -19.41 7.86 17.92
N THR A 48 -19.73 8.63 16.88
CA THR A 48 -21.11 9.01 16.53
C THR A 48 -21.81 7.87 15.80
N ASP A 49 -21.10 7.20 14.88
CA ASP A 49 -21.64 6.10 14.07
C ASP A 49 -21.84 4.80 14.87
N PHE A 50 -21.07 4.61 15.95
CA PHE A 50 -21.12 3.42 16.80
C PHE A 50 -21.46 3.79 18.26
N PRO A 51 -22.67 4.28 18.55
CA PRO A 51 -23.04 4.78 19.88
C PRO A 51 -23.11 3.69 20.95
N HIS A 52 -23.06 2.40 20.58
CA HIS A 52 -23.04 1.28 21.51
C HIS A 52 -21.62 0.92 22.01
N ALA A 53 -20.58 1.47 21.37
CA ALA A 53 -19.20 1.31 21.81
C ALA A 53 -18.72 2.54 22.59
N HIS A 54 -17.76 2.34 23.49
CA HIS A 54 -17.09 3.39 24.24
C HIS A 54 -15.78 3.77 23.57
N PHE A 55 -15.71 5.01 23.08
CA PHE A 55 -14.52 5.58 22.47
C PHE A 55 -13.76 6.39 23.52
N LEU A 56 -12.56 5.92 23.85
CA LEU A 56 -11.74 6.49 24.91
C LEU A 56 -10.41 6.95 24.35
N ARG A 57 -9.93 8.11 24.79
CA ARG A 57 -8.62 8.64 24.47
C ARG A 57 -7.72 8.58 25.69
N VAL A 58 -6.46 8.20 25.49
CA VAL A 58 -5.44 8.12 26.53
C VAL A 58 -4.24 8.92 26.06
N GLU A 59 -3.89 9.97 26.79
CA GLU A 59 -2.67 10.73 26.51
C GLU A 59 -1.49 9.88 27.03
N ALA A 60 -0.64 9.42 26.11
CA ALA A 60 0.28 8.31 26.36
C ALA A 60 1.41 8.68 27.33
N GLU A 61 1.77 9.96 27.43
CA GLU A 61 2.88 10.47 28.27
C GLU A 61 2.40 10.88 29.67
N GLU A 62 1.18 11.38 29.79
CA GLU A 62 0.50 11.71 31.04
C GLU A 62 -0.01 10.46 31.76
N GLN A 63 -0.26 9.36 31.03
CA GLN A 63 -0.75 8.09 31.57
C GLN A 63 0.22 6.92 31.33
N PRO A 64 1.48 6.99 31.79
CA PRO A 64 2.52 5.99 31.47
C PRO A 64 2.18 4.59 32.01
N GLU A 65 1.48 4.50 33.14
CA GLU A 65 1.03 3.21 33.71
C GLU A 65 0.00 2.50 32.81
N ILE A 66 -0.84 3.26 32.11
CA ILE A 66 -1.81 2.71 31.15
C ILE A 66 -1.07 2.32 29.86
N SER A 67 -0.20 3.19 29.35
CA SER A 67 0.61 2.92 28.15
C SER A 67 1.46 1.66 28.28
N GLU A 68 2.09 1.44 29.44
CA GLU A 68 2.86 0.23 29.73
C GLU A 68 1.98 -1.02 29.76
N ALA A 69 0.80 -0.95 30.39
CA ALA A 69 -0.13 -2.08 30.48
C ALA A 69 -0.60 -2.59 29.10
N TYR A 70 -0.64 -1.71 28.10
CA TYR A 70 -0.99 -2.05 26.72
C TYR A 70 0.21 -2.12 25.76
N SER A 71 1.44 -2.05 26.29
CA SER A 71 2.69 -2.12 25.51
C SER A 71 2.77 -1.09 24.37
N VAL A 72 2.34 0.14 24.64
CA VAL A 72 2.32 1.23 23.65
C VAL A 72 3.76 1.71 23.43
N ALA A 73 4.29 1.44 22.23
CA ALA A 73 5.65 1.85 21.83
C ALA A 73 5.68 3.12 20.96
N ALA A 74 4.57 3.44 20.29
CA ALA A 74 4.41 4.59 19.41
C ALA A 74 2.95 5.07 19.42
N VAL A 75 2.73 6.34 19.07
CA VAL A 75 1.39 6.94 18.90
C VAL A 75 1.23 7.52 17.49
N PRO A 76 0.02 7.49 16.89
CA PRO A 76 -1.23 6.98 17.47
C PRO A 76 -1.27 5.46 17.53
N TYR A 77 -1.90 4.92 18.57
CA TYR A 77 -2.08 3.48 18.77
C TYR A 77 -3.47 3.17 19.30
N PHE A 78 -4.08 2.11 18.82
CA PHE A 78 -5.45 1.76 19.16
C PHE A 78 -5.55 0.36 19.73
N VAL A 79 -6.41 0.22 20.74
CA VAL A 79 -6.70 -1.05 21.39
C VAL A 79 -8.19 -1.29 21.40
N PHE A 80 -8.60 -2.46 20.95
CA PHE A 80 -9.98 -2.89 20.89
C PHE A 80 -10.21 -3.90 22.00
N ILE A 81 -11.16 -3.64 22.88
CA ILE A 81 -11.39 -4.41 24.10
C ILE A 81 -12.85 -4.85 24.15
N LYS A 82 -13.06 -6.14 24.40
CA LYS A 82 -14.37 -6.74 24.59
C LYS A 82 -14.31 -7.72 25.77
N ASP A 83 -15.32 -7.70 26.63
CA ASP A 83 -15.38 -8.55 27.83
C ASP A 83 -14.12 -8.44 28.72
N GLY A 84 -13.58 -7.21 28.84
CA GLY A 84 -12.36 -6.91 29.60
C GLY A 84 -11.06 -7.46 28.99
N LYS A 85 -11.08 -7.98 27.76
CA LYS A 85 -9.89 -8.53 27.08
C LYS A 85 -9.59 -7.77 25.80
N THR A 86 -8.31 -7.53 25.54
CA THR A 86 -7.85 -7.02 24.24
C THR A 86 -8.14 -8.05 23.16
N VAL A 87 -8.95 -7.66 22.17
CA VAL A 87 -9.34 -8.49 21.03
C VAL A 87 -8.61 -8.12 19.74
N ASP A 88 -8.13 -6.88 19.61
CA ASP A 88 -7.35 -6.42 18.47
C ASP A 88 -6.55 -5.15 18.82
N THR A 89 -5.56 -4.81 17.99
CA THR A 89 -4.79 -3.57 18.07
C THR A 89 -4.53 -2.98 16.68
N LEU A 90 -4.17 -1.69 16.65
CA LEU A 90 -3.73 -1.00 15.44
C LEU A 90 -2.65 0.00 15.81
N GLU A 91 -1.50 -0.08 15.14
CA GLU A 91 -0.39 0.86 15.31
C GLU A 91 -0.33 1.83 14.13
N GLY A 92 -0.16 3.12 14.43
CA GLY A 92 -0.04 4.16 13.41
C GLY A 92 -1.38 4.75 12.95
N ALA A 93 -1.27 5.78 12.10
CA ALA A 93 -2.41 6.50 11.57
C ALA A 93 -2.95 5.83 10.30
N ASP A 94 -3.91 4.93 10.47
CA ASP A 94 -4.65 4.29 9.37
C ASP A 94 -6.16 4.42 9.61
N PRO A 95 -6.81 5.44 9.03
CA PRO A 95 -8.24 5.66 9.14
C PRO A 95 -9.10 4.49 8.66
N SER A 96 -8.69 3.82 7.58
CA SER A 96 -9.47 2.76 6.94
C SER A 96 -9.43 1.49 7.79
N SER A 97 -8.23 1.11 8.26
CA SER A 97 -8.07 -0.03 9.16
C SER A 97 -8.77 0.21 10.50
N LEU A 98 -8.71 1.44 11.04
CA LEU A 98 -9.43 1.81 12.25
C LEU A 98 -10.94 1.62 12.08
N ALA A 99 -11.53 2.19 11.03
CA ALA A 99 -12.97 2.09 10.77
C ALA A 99 -13.42 0.62 10.60
N ASN A 100 -12.66 -0.18 9.84
CA ASN A 100 -12.95 -1.59 9.63
C ASN A 100 -12.88 -2.40 10.94
N LYS A 101 -11.87 -2.16 11.78
CA LYS A 101 -11.72 -2.84 13.08
C LYS A 101 -12.83 -2.44 14.06
N VAL A 102 -13.23 -1.16 14.09
CA VAL A 102 -14.37 -0.68 14.89
C VAL A 102 -15.67 -1.37 14.49
N ALA A 103 -15.95 -1.44 13.18
CA ALA A 103 -17.15 -2.08 12.65
C ALA A 103 -17.19 -3.58 12.98
N LYS A 104 -16.06 -4.27 12.83
CA LYS A 104 -15.92 -5.70 13.14
C LYS A 104 -16.10 -5.99 14.63
N ALA A 105 -15.55 -5.14 15.50
CA ALA A 105 -15.53 -5.41 16.93
C ALA A 105 -16.83 -5.04 17.65
N SER A 106 -17.57 -4.03 17.16
CA SER A 106 -18.81 -3.54 17.80
C SER A 106 -20.05 -4.40 17.52
N GLY A 107 -19.98 -5.36 16.59
CA GLY A 107 -20.86 -6.53 16.53
C GLY A 107 -22.38 -6.29 16.57
N ALA A 108 -22.95 -5.40 15.74
CA ALA A 108 -24.32 -5.51 15.21
C ALA A 108 -24.62 -4.40 14.19
N ILE A 109 -25.00 -4.81 12.98
CA ILE A 109 -26.03 -4.12 12.20
C ILE A 109 -27.35 -4.58 12.84
N ASN A 110 -28.15 -3.66 13.38
CA ASN A 110 -29.54 -3.96 13.71
C ASN A 110 -30.33 -4.03 12.39
N THR A 111 -30.72 -5.24 12.00
CA THR A 111 -31.65 -5.50 10.91
C THR A 111 -33.05 -5.03 11.32
N GLY A 112 -33.48 -3.86 10.83
CA GLY A 112 -34.89 -3.44 10.94
C GLY A 112 -35.17 -1.94 11.03
N GLU A 113 -34.63 -1.11 10.14
CA GLU A 113 -35.25 0.10 9.55
C GLU A 113 -34.20 0.80 8.66
N PRO A 114 -34.57 1.36 7.49
CA PRO A 114 -33.61 1.80 6.50
C PRO A 114 -33.05 3.20 6.83
N ALA A 115 -31.76 3.27 7.14
CA ALA A 115 -30.98 4.51 7.07
C ALA A 115 -29.59 4.22 6.49
N ALA A 116 -29.19 5.06 5.55
CA ALA A 116 -28.14 4.86 4.55
C ALA A 116 -26.72 4.65 5.10
N PRO A 117 -25.93 3.70 4.54
CA PRO A 117 -24.48 3.75 4.60
C PRO A 117 -23.96 4.67 3.48
N ALA A 118 -24.11 5.99 3.65
CA ALA A 118 -23.66 6.98 2.67
C ALA A 118 -22.55 7.93 3.17
N SER A 119 -22.07 7.79 4.42
CA SER A 119 -21.23 8.83 5.04
C SER A 119 -19.79 8.45 5.38
N LEU A 120 -19.40 7.16 5.36
CA LEU A 120 -18.06 6.75 5.83
C LEU A 120 -16.95 6.82 4.76
N GLY A 121 -17.27 6.69 3.47
CA GLY A 121 -16.28 6.87 2.40
C GLY A 121 -15.99 8.34 2.06
N THR A 122 -16.94 9.23 2.32
CA THR A 122 -16.85 10.66 1.97
C THR A 122 -16.24 11.50 3.09
N ALA A 123 -16.45 11.16 4.36
CA ALA A 123 -15.88 11.89 5.50
C ALA A 123 -14.35 11.75 5.61
N ALA A 124 -13.79 10.57 5.33
CA ALA A 124 -12.34 10.36 5.34
C ALA A 124 -11.63 11.12 4.20
N GLY A 125 -12.23 11.17 3.00
CA GLY A 125 -11.71 11.94 1.86
C GLY A 125 -11.80 13.46 2.05
N ALA A 126 -12.87 13.96 2.68
CA ALA A 126 -13.04 15.39 2.95
C ALA A 126 -12.06 15.91 4.02
N ILE A 127 -11.79 15.11 5.07
CA ILE A 127 -10.83 15.45 6.14
C ILE A 127 -9.40 15.51 5.61
N VAL A 128 -8.98 14.53 4.80
CA VAL A 128 -7.65 14.55 4.15
C VAL A 128 -7.46 15.81 3.30
N LEU A 129 -8.51 16.28 2.64
CA LEU A 129 -8.48 17.51 1.83
C LEU A 129 -8.39 18.80 2.67
N GLU A 130 -8.98 18.82 3.86
CA GLU A 130 -8.97 19.98 4.77
C GLU A 130 -7.66 20.08 5.55
N THR A 131 -7.11 18.94 5.99
CA THR A 131 -5.79 18.82 6.62
C THR A 131 -4.65 19.27 5.69
N VAL A 132 -4.71 18.95 4.39
CA VAL A 132 -3.73 19.42 3.40
C VAL A 132 -3.81 20.94 3.17
N ARG A 133 -4.97 21.57 3.43
CA ARG A 133 -5.17 23.02 3.32
C ARG A 133 -4.67 23.80 4.54
N GLU A 134 -4.74 23.24 5.75
CA GLU A 134 -4.24 23.89 6.97
C GLU A 134 -2.72 23.79 7.13
N LEU A 135 -2.11 22.65 6.79
CA LEU A 135 -0.64 22.47 6.76
C LEU A 135 0.07 23.37 5.73
N ALA A 136 -0.68 23.99 4.81
CA ALA A 136 -0.17 24.90 3.80
C ALA A 136 0.00 26.35 4.28
N ARG A 137 -0.53 26.74 5.45
CA ARG A 137 -0.57 28.13 5.89
C ARG A 137 0.58 28.57 6.81
N ASP A 138 1.27 27.65 7.48
CA ASP A 138 2.17 28.03 8.60
C ASP A 138 3.68 27.93 8.37
N ASN A 139 4.18 27.45 7.23
CA ASN A 139 5.63 27.44 6.96
C ASN A 139 6.08 28.58 6.05
N GLY A 140 6.00 29.80 6.60
CA GLY A 140 6.76 30.95 6.10
C GLY A 140 7.99 31.21 6.95
N SER A 141 9.15 30.66 6.58
CA SER A 141 10.47 31.24 6.88
C SER A 141 11.58 30.47 6.14
N VAL A 142 12.48 31.22 5.52
CA VAL A 142 13.47 30.81 4.51
C VAL A 142 14.72 30.20 5.16
N THR A 143 15.28 29.15 4.55
CA THR A 143 16.75 28.99 4.43
C THR A 143 17.10 28.07 3.26
N GLU A 144 17.93 28.59 2.37
CA GLU A 144 18.43 27.94 1.16
C GLU A 144 19.35 26.76 1.51
N SER A 145 19.12 25.59 0.90
CA SER A 145 20.15 24.57 0.69
C SER A 145 19.78 23.69 -0.51
N LYS A 146 20.67 23.67 -1.50
CA LYS A 146 20.57 22.91 -2.77
C LYS A 146 20.69 21.40 -2.54
N VAL A 147 19.66 20.63 -2.94
CA VAL A 147 19.73 19.20 -3.31
C VAL A 147 18.73 18.92 -4.46
N GLN A 148 19.09 18.05 -5.41
CA GLN A 148 18.32 17.72 -6.64
C GLN A 148 17.10 16.79 -6.37
N PRO A 149 16.29 16.41 -7.39
CA PRO A 149 14.97 16.96 -7.67
C PRO A 149 13.85 15.97 -7.30
N GLY A 150 13.45 15.97 -6.03
CA GLY A 150 12.09 15.58 -5.65
C GLY A 150 11.07 16.59 -6.22
N LEU A 151 9.83 16.16 -6.47
CA LEU A 151 8.76 17.11 -6.78
C LEU A 151 8.65 18.10 -5.61
N SER A 152 8.74 19.40 -5.89
CA SER A 152 8.51 20.41 -4.86
C SER A 152 7.07 20.30 -4.34
N SER A 153 6.86 20.58 -3.05
CA SER A 153 5.53 20.58 -2.44
C SER A 153 4.58 21.59 -3.11
N ALA A 154 5.13 22.67 -3.67
CA ALA A 154 4.41 23.64 -4.48
C ALA A 154 3.92 23.04 -5.82
N LEU A 155 4.79 22.33 -6.54
CA LEU A 155 4.45 21.70 -7.82
C LEU A 155 3.41 20.58 -7.64
N GLN A 156 3.50 19.79 -6.58
CA GLN A 156 2.46 18.79 -6.25
C GLN A 156 1.08 19.42 -6.06
N LYS A 157 1.01 20.52 -5.30
CA LYS A 157 -0.25 21.26 -5.09
C LYS A 157 -0.80 21.83 -6.40
N GLN A 158 0.06 22.39 -7.24
CA GLN A 158 -0.34 22.92 -8.54
C GLN A 158 -0.89 21.82 -9.46
N ILE A 159 -0.24 20.65 -9.49
CA ILE A 159 -0.71 19.48 -10.25
C ILE A 159 -2.07 19.00 -9.73
N GLN A 160 -2.23 18.86 -8.40
CA GLN A 160 -3.48 18.43 -7.80
C GLN A 160 -4.62 19.42 -8.10
N GLN A 161 -4.36 20.72 -8.00
CA GLN A 161 -5.35 21.75 -8.35
C GLN A 161 -5.79 21.68 -9.81
N LEU A 162 -4.86 21.37 -10.73
CA LEU A 162 -5.21 21.17 -12.14
C LEU A 162 -6.05 19.92 -12.34
N ILE A 163 -5.70 18.80 -11.69
CA ILE A 163 -6.47 17.56 -11.72
C ILE A 163 -7.91 17.82 -11.22
N ASP A 164 -8.06 18.55 -10.12
CA ASP A 164 -9.35 18.81 -9.47
C ASP A 164 -10.15 19.94 -10.14
N SER A 165 -9.57 20.64 -11.12
CA SER A 165 -10.22 21.76 -11.80
C SER A 165 -11.44 21.35 -12.63
N SER A 166 -11.53 20.08 -13.00
CA SER A 166 -12.67 19.50 -13.71
C SER A 166 -12.92 18.06 -13.29
N PRO A 167 -14.19 17.61 -13.18
CA PRO A 167 -14.51 16.21 -12.85
C PRO A 167 -13.89 15.20 -13.81
N ILE A 168 -13.80 15.52 -15.10
CA ILE A 168 -12.97 14.80 -16.07
C ILE A 168 -11.88 15.77 -16.52
N MET A 169 -10.61 15.46 -16.23
CA MET A 169 -9.48 16.31 -16.57
C MET A 169 -8.50 15.59 -17.50
N LEU A 170 -8.28 16.15 -18.69
CA LEU A 170 -7.41 15.60 -19.73
C LEU A 170 -6.10 16.38 -19.85
N PHE A 171 -4.98 15.74 -19.52
CA PHE A 171 -3.65 16.28 -19.82
C PHE A 171 -3.18 15.76 -21.18
N MET A 172 -3.00 16.66 -22.14
CA MET A 172 -2.79 16.31 -23.55
C MET A 172 -1.75 17.22 -24.23
N LYS A 173 -1.32 16.84 -25.43
CA LYS A 173 -0.45 17.68 -26.28
C LYS A 173 -1.33 18.54 -27.19
N GLY A 174 -1.34 19.85 -26.98
CA GLY A 174 -2.27 20.80 -27.61
C GLY A 174 -3.58 20.97 -26.82
N SER A 175 -4.64 21.42 -27.49
CA SER A 175 -5.97 21.60 -26.90
C SER A 175 -7.01 20.67 -27.54
N PRO A 176 -8.24 20.56 -26.99
CA PRO A 176 -9.33 19.79 -27.59
C PRO A 176 -9.76 20.27 -28.99
N GLU A 177 -9.54 21.55 -29.29
CA GLU A 177 -9.80 22.18 -30.59
C GLU A 177 -8.61 22.00 -31.54
N GLU A 178 -7.38 22.07 -31.01
CA GLU A 178 -6.13 21.93 -31.76
C GLU A 178 -5.20 20.85 -31.17
N PRO A 179 -5.55 19.56 -31.26
CA PRO A 179 -4.70 18.49 -30.74
C PRO A 179 -3.44 18.32 -31.60
N ARG A 180 -2.27 18.40 -30.96
CA ARG A 180 -0.93 18.33 -31.57
C ARG A 180 -0.33 16.92 -31.59
N CYS A 181 -1.10 15.91 -31.20
CA CYS A 181 -0.69 14.51 -31.19
C CYS A 181 -1.88 13.61 -31.52
N GLY A 182 -1.67 12.57 -32.34
CA GLY A 182 -2.73 11.62 -32.74
C GLY A 182 -3.39 10.90 -31.56
N PHE A 183 -2.62 10.51 -30.53
CA PHE A 183 -3.18 9.89 -29.32
C PHE A 183 -4.04 10.87 -28.51
N SER A 184 -3.61 12.13 -28.41
CA SER A 184 -4.38 13.19 -27.77
C SER A 184 -5.69 13.46 -28.52
N ARG A 185 -5.67 13.42 -29.86
CA ARG A 185 -6.87 13.56 -30.69
C ARG A 185 -7.88 12.42 -30.45
N LYS A 186 -7.42 11.17 -30.50
CA LYS A 186 -8.28 10.00 -30.24
C LYS A 186 -9.01 10.08 -28.90
N VAL A 187 -8.31 10.49 -27.84
CA VAL A 187 -8.92 10.64 -26.52
C VAL A 187 -9.98 11.75 -26.49
N VAL A 188 -9.71 12.88 -27.16
CA VAL A 188 -10.70 13.96 -27.29
C VAL A 188 -11.94 13.50 -28.04
N ASP A 189 -11.76 12.73 -29.12
CA ASP A 189 -12.88 12.20 -29.91
C ASP A 189 -13.74 11.26 -29.08
N ILE A 190 -13.13 10.35 -28.31
CA ILE A 190 -13.83 9.45 -27.39
C ILE A 190 -14.63 10.22 -26.33
N LEU A 191 -14.02 11.22 -25.67
CA LEU A 191 -14.74 12.00 -24.65
C LEU A 191 -15.92 12.78 -25.23
N LYS A 192 -15.81 13.23 -26.49
CA LYS A 192 -16.92 13.87 -27.22
C LYS A 192 -18.02 12.86 -27.59
N GLU A 193 -17.66 11.66 -28.02
CA GLU A 193 -18.61 10.57 -28.32
C GLU A 193 -19.36 10.10 -27.07
N GLU A 194 -18.67 10.06 -25.92
CA GLU A 194 -19.28 9.81 -24.61
C GLU A 194 -20.17 10.95 -24.12
N ASN A 195 -20.16 12.08 -24.83
CA ASN A 195 -20.97 13.26 -24.55
C ASN A 195 -20.79 13.76 -23.11
N VAL A 196 -19.56 13.71 -22.59
CA VAL A 196 -19.19 14.19 -21.26
C VAL A 196 -18.51 15.55 -21.33
N LYS A 197 -18.74 16.41 -20.33
CA LYS A 197 -17.95 17.64 -20.16
C LYS A 197 -16.62 17.29 -19.52
N PHE A 198 -15.53 17.78 -20.11
CA PHE A 198 -14.18 17.60 -19.59
C PHE A 198 -13.38 18.91 -19.66
N GLY A 199 -12.43 19.05 -18.73
CA GLY A 199 -11.40 20.08 -18.77
C GLY A 199 -10.15 19.53 -19.45
N SER A 200 -9.28 20.41 -19.94
CA SER A 200 -8.03 19.99 -20.58
C SER A 200 -6.87 20.91 -20.22
N PHE A 201 -5.66 20.36 -20.20
CA PHE A 201 -4.41 21.10 -20.02
C PHE A 201 -3.38 20.69 -21.06
N ASP A 202 -2.77 21.68 -21.74
CA ASP A 202 -1.70 21.44 -22.71
C ASP A 202 -0.36 21.23 -22.00
N ILE A 203 0.15 19.99 -21.97
CA ILE A 203 1.44 19.71 -21.32
C ILE A 203 2.65 20.26 -22.09
N LEU A 204 2.45 20.81 -23.30
CA LEU A 204 3.52 21.46 -24.06
C LEU A 204 3.73 22.91 -23.62
N SER A 205 2.76 23.53 -22.95
CA SER A 205 2.90 24.91 -22.47
C SER A 205 3.70 25.02 -21.17
N ASP A 206 3.79 23.93 -20.39
CA ASP A 206 4.49 23.91 -19.12
C ASP A 206 5.28 22.60 -18.93
N ASN A 207 6.61 22.70 -19.05
CA ASN A 207 7.50 21.54 -18.93
C ASN A 207 7.67 21.06 -17.48
N GLU A 208 7.46 21.93 -16.50
CA GLU A 208 7.54 21.58 -15.08
C GLU A 208 6.33 20.76 -14.67
N ILE A 209 5.12 21.16 -15.08
CA ILE A 209 3.91 20.34 -14.95
C ILE A 209 4.07 19.03 -15.72
N ARG A 210 4.60 19.06 -16.94
CA ARG A 210 4.76 17.85 -17.77
C ARG A 210 5.62 16.78 -17.10
N GLU A 211 6.81 17.16 -16.64
CA GLU A 211 7.71 16.20 -15.96
C GLU A 211 7.25 15.89 -14.54
N GLY A 212 6.62 16.87 -13.87
CA GLY A 212 6.01 16.71 -12.56
C GLY A 212 4.88 15.66 -12.58
N LEU A 213 3.96 15.78 -13.53
CA LEU A 213 2.78 14.95 -13.65
C LEU A 213 3.12 13.49 -13.95
N LYS A 214 4.15 13.21 -14.76
CA LYS A 214 4.65 11.83 -14.97
C LYS A 214 5.10 11.17 -13.67
N LYS A 215 5.78 11.92 -12.81
CA LYS A 215 6.26 11.43 -11.51
C LYS A 215 5.10 11.33 -10.51
N PHE A 216 4.21 12.32 -10.50
CA PHE A 216 3.03 12.38 -9.64
C PHE A 216 2.11 11.17 -9.86
N SER A 217 1.83 10.86 -11.12
CA SER A 217 0.93 9.78 -11.52
C SER A 217 1.62 8.44 -11.73
N ASN A 218 2.96 8.44 -11.67
CA ASN A 218 3.81 7.32 -12.06
C ASN A 218 3.45 6.78 -13.47
N TRP A 219 3.12 7.68 -14.40
CA TRP A 219 2.69 7.35 -15.76
C TRP A 219 3.60 8.05 -16.79
N PRO A 220 4.30 7.31 -17.67
CA PRO A 220 5.39 7.87 -18.47
C PRO A 220 4.93 8.70 -19.68
N THR A 221 3.70 8.52 -20.14
CA THR A 221 3.22 9.03 -21.44
C THR A 221 2.03 9.99 -21.30
N PHE A 222 1.70 10.67 -22.41
CA PHE A 222 0.52 11.51 -22.56
C PHE A 222 -0.21 11.12 -23.85
N PRO A 223 -1.55 11.19 -23.90
CA PRO A 223 -2.46 11.84 -22.93
C PRO A 223 -2.67 11.05 -21.62
N GLN A 224 -3.05 11.75 -20.54
CA GLN A 224 -3.50 11.18 -19.26
C GLN A 224 -4.89 11.74 -18.92
N ILE A 225 -5.84 10.87 -18.57
CA ILE A 225 -7.19 11.25 -18.11
C ILE A 225 -7.32 10.99 -16.62
N TYR A 226 -7.94 11.95 -15.93
CA TYR A 226 -8.38 11.83 -14.55
C TYR A 226 -9.91 11.92 -14.47
N CYS A 227 -10.49 11.13 -13.57
CA CYS A 227 -11.91 11.17 -13.20
C CYS A 227 -12.01 11.41 -11.69
N LYS A 228 -12.62 12.52 -11.28
CA LYS A 228 -12.83 12.92 -9.87
C LYS A 228 -11.54 12.87 -9.02
N GLY A 229 -10.42 13.31 -9.59
CA GLY A 229 -9.13 13.31 -8.89
C GLY A 229 -8.28 12.07 -9.15
N GLU A 230 -8.87 10.99 -9.67
CA GLU A 230 -8.21 9.70 -9.82
C GLU A 230 -7.74 9.47 -11.26
N LEU A 231 -6.54 8.91 -11.43
CA LEU A 231 -5.99 8.60 -12.76
C LEU A 231 -6.78 7.43 -13.38
N LEU A 232 -7.49 7.73 -14.47
CA LEU A 232 -8.17 6.73 -15.28
C LEU A 232 -7.19 5.97 -16.18
N GLY A 233 -6.22 6.67 -16.76
CA GLY A 233 -5.16 6.09 -17.57
C GLY A 233 -4.77 6.91 -18.80
N GLY A 234 -3.98 6.30 -19.67
CA GLY A 234 -3.56 6.87 -20.95
C GLY A 234 -4.47 6.51 -22.13
N CYS A 235 -4.08 6.93 -23.33
CA CYS A 235 -4.85 6.73 -24.57
C CYS A 235 -5.32 5.29 -24.79
N ASP A 236 -4.41 4.31 -24.68
CA ASP A 236 -4.73 2.91 -25.00
C ASP A 236 -5.76 2.32 -24.03
N ILE A 237 -5.70 2.72 -22.75
CA ILE A 237 -6.68 2.33 -21.73
C ILE A 237 -8.04 2.95 -22.05
N VAL A 238 -8.07 4.23 -22.38
CA VAL A 238 -9.31 4.96 -22.64
C VAL A 238 -10.01 4.42 -23.90
N ILE A 239 -9.25 4.07 -24.93
CA ILE A 239 -9.77 3.38 -26.13
C ILE A 239 -10.39 2.04 -25.74
N ALA A 240 -9.66 1.19 -25.00
CA ALA A 240 -10.16 -0.12 -24.59
C ALA A 240 -11.41 -0.03 -23.70
N MET A 241 -11.46 0.96 -22.79
CA MET A 241 -12.62 1.20 -21.93
C MET A 241 -13.82 1.71 -22.73
N HIS A 242 -13.60 2.53 -23.76
CA HIS A 242 -14.67 3.01 -24.63
C HIS A 242 -15.23 1.86 -25.50
N GLU A 243 -14.36 1.09 -26.15
CA GLU A 243 -14.76 -0.04 -27.00
C GLU A 243 -15.52 -1.14 -26.23
N SER A 244 -15.16 -1.36 -24.97
CA SER A 244 -15.84 -2.31 -24.09
C SER A 244 -17.10 -1.75 -23.41
N GLY A 245 -17.36 -0.44 -23.54
CA GLY A 245 -18.44 0.26 -22.83
C GLY A 245 -18.17 0.53 -21.34
N GLU A 246 -17.02 0.10 -20.80
CA GLU A 246 -16.60 0.34 -19.42
C GLU A 246 -16.47 1.83 -19.08
N LEU A 247 -16.05 2.64 -20.05
CA LEU A 247 -15.87 4.09 -19.85
C LEU A 247 -17.19 4.76 -19.45
N LYS A 248 -18.30 4.33 -20.04
CA LYS A 248 -19.66 4.79 -19.69
C LYS A 248 -20.03 4.41 -18.26
N GLU A 249 -19.68 3.20 -17.84
CA GLU A 249 -19.96 2.73 -16.48
C GLU A 249 -19.18 3.56 -15.48
N VAL A 250 -17.88 3.80 -15.72
CA VAL A 250 -17.05 4.62 -14.84
C VAL A 250 -17.61 6.03 -14.70
N PHE A 251 -18.02 6.67 -15.80
CA PHE A 251 -18.63 7.99 -15.75
C PHE A 251 -19.95 8.00 -14.99
N ARG A 252 -20.82 7.02 -15.23
CA ARG A 252 -22.09 6.88 -14.51
C ARG A 252 -21.87 6.68 -13.00
N ASP A 253 -20.96 5.80 -12.62
CA ASP A 253 -20.66 5.46 -11.23
C ASP A 253 -20.07 6.67 -10.47
N HIS A 254 -19.37 7.57 -11.18
CA HIS A 254 -18.83 8.83 -10.63
C HIS A 254 -19.79 10.03 -10.78
N GLY A 255 -21.04 9.80 -11.18
CA GLY A 255 -22.08 10.83 -11.33
C GLY A 255 -21.79 11.84 -12.45
N ILE A 256 -21.02 11.45 -13.47
CA ILE A 256 -20.72 12.26 -14.66
C ILE A 256 -21.83 12.04 -15.69
N GLY A 257 -22.75 13.01 -15.79
CA GLY A 257 -23.87 12.95 -16.73
C GLY A 257 -23.49 13.30 -18.17
N SER A 258 -24.17 12.65 -19.11
CA SER A 258 -24.17 13.02 -20.53
C SER A 258 -24.84 14.39 -20.72
N ILE A 259 -24.32 15.25 -21.60
CA ILE A 259 -24.82 16.63 -21.84
C ILE A 259 -26.30 16.65 -22.32
N ALA A 260 -26.91 15.49 -22.62
CA ALA A 260 -28.28 15.37 -23.11
C ALA A 260 -29.38 15.20 -22.02
N SER A 261 -29.13 15.54 -20.74
CA SER A 261 -30.14 15.35 -19.67
C SER A 261 -30.70 16.62 -19.03
N ASP A 262 -30.58 17.78 -19.70
CA ASP A 262 -31.26 19.01 -19.30
C ASP A 262 -32.40 19.34 -20.28
N GLU A 263 -33.31 18.40 -20.54
CA GLU A 263 -34.66 18.61 -21.10
C GLU A 263 -35.34 17.24 -21.34
N VAL A 264 -35.84 16.58 -20.29
CA VAL A 264 -37.11 15.81 -20.22
C VAL A 264 -37.23 15.32 -18.77
N LYS A 265 -37.83 16.14 -17.90
CA LYS A 265 -38.44 15.70 -16.64
C LYS A 265 -39.95 15.73 -16.83
N ALA A 266 -40.53 14.64 -17.34
CA ALA A 266 -41.92 14.21 -17.12
C ALA A 266 -42.24 13.06 -18.09
N ALA A 267 -42.87 11.99 -17.58
CA ALA A 267 -43.18 10.70 -18.21
C ALA A 267 -41.94 9.81 -18.37
N GLU A 268 -41.81 8.64 -17.73
CA GLU A 268 -42.83 7.61 -17.56
C GLU A 268 -42.79 7.01 -16.15
N LEU A 269 -43.85 7.29 -15.38
CA LEU A 269 -44.31 6.42 -14.31
C LEU A 269 -45.17 5.33 -14.98
N ASN A 270 -44.97 4.08 -14.57
CA ASN A 270 -45.71 2.85 -14.95
C ASN A 270 -45.13 2.00 -16.09
N ARG A 271 -44.12 1.18 -15.77
CA ARG A 271 -44.25 -0.27 -15.97
C ARG A 271 -43.93 -1.03 -14.68
N THR A 272 -44.83 -1.94 -14.40
CA THR A 272 -45.09 -2.70 -13.18
C THR A 272 -43.93 -3.61 -12.77
N THR A 273 -43.61 -3.55 -11.48
CA THR A 273 -43.22 -4.67 -10.59
C THR A 273 -42.13 -5.64 -11.04
N GLY A 274 -40.95 -5.45 -10.46
CA GLY A 274 -39.93 -6.48 -10.21
C GLY A 274 -39.16 -6.06 -8.97
N ASP A 275 -39.69 -6.45 -7.83
CA ASP A 275 -39.13 -6.23 -6.49
C ASP A 275 -37.82 -7.04 -6.33
N THR A 276 -36.68 -6.36 -6.20
CA THR A 276 -35.47 -6.87 -5.53
C THR A 276 -34.68 -5.71 -4.96
N SER A 277 -35.06 -5.29 -3.75
CA SER A 277 -34.19 -4.51 -2.87
C SER A 277 -32.95 -5.35 -2.52
N GLY A 278 -31.79 -4.86 -2.93
CA GLY A 278 -30.45 -5.48 -2.87
C GLY A 278 -30.03 -6.03 -1.51
N GLY A 279 -30.35 -7.30 -1.27
CA GLY A 279 -29.69 -8.16 -0.30
C GLY A 279 -29.09 -9.35 -1.04
N LEU A 280 -27.82 -9.67 -0.77
CA LEU A 280 -27.18 -10.88 -1.26
C LEU A 280 -28.03 -12.10 -0.89
N SER A 281 -28.48 -12.87 -1.88
CA SER A 281 -29.17 -14.13 -1.59
C SER A 281 -28.25 -15.04 -0.78
N ALA A 282 -28.79 -15.79 0.19
CA ALA A 282 -27.98 -16.68 1.03
C ALA A 282 -27.17 -17.71 0.19
N ALA A 283 -27.73 -18.13 -0.94
CA ALA A 283 -27.05 -19.00 -1.90
C ALA A 283 -25.86 -18.31 -2.58
N LEU A 284 -26.02 -17.06 -3.03
CA LEU A 284 -24.94 -16.29 -3.64
C LEU A 284 -23.85 -15.96 -2.62
N ALA A 285 -24.21 -15.54 -1.41
CA ALA A 285 -23.23 -15.29 -0.33
C ALA A 285 -22.40 -16.54 -0.03
N SER A 286 -23.02 -17.73 0.01
CA SER A 286 -22.30 -18.99 0.18
C SER A 286 -21.38 -19.29 -1.01
N ARG A 287 -21.83 -19.04 -2.24
CA ARG A 287 -21.04 -19.21 -3.46
C ARG A 287 -19.80 -18.31 -3.47
N LEU A 288 -19.96 -17.03 -3.15
CA LEU A 288 -18.86 -16.06 -3.08
C LEU A 288 -17.85 -16.44 -2.00
N LYS A 289 -18.33 -16.85 -0.82
CA LYS A 289 -17.46 -17.34 0.25
C LYS A 289 -16.62 -18.54 -0.20
N MET A 290 -17.21 -19.49 -0.93
CA MET A 290 -16.45 -20.63 -1.47
C MET A 290 -15.42 -20.18 -2.51
N LEU A 291 -15.77 -19.26 -3.42
CA LEU A 291 -14.84 -18.74 -4.43
C LEU A 291 -13.67 -17.99 -3.80
N VAL A 292 -13.93 -17.10 -2.86
CA VAL A 292 -12.90 -16.32 -2.14
C VAL A 292 -11.94 -17.21 -1.35
N ASN A 293 -12.40 -18.38 -0.89
CA ASN A 293 -11.60 -19.34 -0.15
C ASN A 293 -11.10 -20.52 -1.00
N SER A 294 -11.31 -20.50 -2.32
CA SER A 294 -10.90 -21.59 -3.21
C SER A 294 -9.38 -21.75 -3.28
N SER A 295 -8.65 -20.65 -3.13
CA SER A 295 -7.19 -20.61 -3.10
C SER A 295 -6.67 -19.74 -1.94
N PRO A 296 -5.49 -20.05 -1.36
CA PRO A 296 -4.84 -19.19 -0.38
C PRO A 296 -4.59 -17.76 -0.85
N VAL A 297 -4.38 -17.56 -2.15
CA VAL A 297 -4.29 -16.25 -2.79
C VAL A 297 -5.22 -16.27 -4.01
N MET A 298 -6.29 -15.49 -3.93
CA MET A 298 -7.36 -15.47 -4.92
C MET A 298 -7.53 -14.07 -5.51
N LEU A 299 -7.40 -13.95 -6.83
CA LEU A 299 -7.50 -12.68 -7.55
C LEU A 299 -8.75 -12.65 -8.44
N PHE A 300 -9.72 -11.80 -8.09
CA PHE A 300 -10.84 -11.51 -8.97
C PHE A 300 -10.45 -10.36 -9.91
N MET A 301 -10.34 -10.65 -11.20
CA MET A 301 -9.78 -9.73 -12.18
C MET A 301 -10.57 -9.72 -13.49
N LYS A 302 -10.31 -8.73 -14.34
CA LYS A 302 -10.84 -8.69 -15.70
C LYS A 302 -9.88 -9.42 -16.64
N GLY A 303 -10.32 -10.52 -17.24
CA GLY A 303 -9.48 -11.39 -18.05
C GLY A 303 -8.73 -12.45 -17.24
N LYS A 304 -7.64 -12.98 -17.82
CA LYS A 304 -6.81 -14.03 -17.22
C LYS A 304 -5.43 -13.48 -16.85
N PRO A 305 -4.66 -14.13 -15.96
CA PRO A 305 -3.32 -13.66 -15.58
C PRO A 305 -2.36 -13.51 -16.77
N ASP A 306 -2.46 -14.38 -17.77
CA ASP A 306 -1.64 -14.33 -18.98
C ASP A 306 -2.19 -13.36 -20.03
N GLU A 307 -3.48 -13.06 -19.96
CA GLU A 307 -4.18 -12.14 -20.86
C GLU A 307 -5.10 -11.20 -20.06
N PRO A 308 -4.54 -10.25 -19.28
CA PRO A 308 -5.36 -9.32 -18.52
C PRO A 308 -6.11 -8.38 -19.48
N LYS A 309 -7.41 -8.22 -19.27
CA LYS A 309 -8.26 -7.34 -20.11
C LYS A 309 -8.34 -5.91 -19.59
N CYS A 310 -7.60 -5.58 -18.53
CA CYS A 310 -7.59 -4.28 -17.88
C CYS A 310 -6.22 -3.98 -17.27
N GLY A 311 -5.75 -2.73 -17.37
CA GLY A 311 -4.44 -2.30 -16.84
C GLY A 311 -4.31 -2.45 -15.33
N PHE A 312 -5.38 -2.25 -14.57
CA PHE A 312 -5.39 -2.47 -13.11
C PHE A 312 -5.24 -3.96 -12.75
N SER A 313 -5.90 -4.83 -13.51
CA SER A 313 -5.77 -6.28 -13.38
C SER A 313 -4.35 -6.74 -13.71
N HIS A 314 -3.74 -6.19 -14.76
CA HIS A 314 -2.34 -6.43 -15.10
C HIS A 314 -1.39 -6.01 -13.97
N LYS A 315 -1.60 -4.85 -13.33
CA LYS A 315 -0.76 -4.39 -12.21
C LYS A 315 -0.72 -5.39 -11.06
N VAL A 316 -1.88 -5.91 -10.61
CA VAL A 316 -1.92 -6.88 -9.50
C VAL A 316 -1.23 -8.19 -9.87
N VAL A 317 -1.43 -8.67 -11.10
CA VAL A 317 -0.73 -9.86 -11.61
C VAL A 317 0.79 -9.65 -11.59
N ALA A 318 1.28 -8.49 -12.02
CA ALA A 318 2.71 -8.19 -12.00
C ALA A 318 3.28 -8.18 -10.58
N ILE A 319 2.57 -7.58 -9.63
CA ILE A 319 2.96 -7.54 -8.20
C ILE A 319 3.09 -8.96 -7.63
N LEU A 320 2.08 -9.82 -7.85
CA LEU A 320 2.10 -11.19 -7.33
C LEU A 320 3.22 -12.03 -7.94
N ARG A 321 3.52 -11.83 -9.23
CA ARG A 321 4.64 -12.49 -9.92
C ARG A 321 6.00 -12.02 -9.39
N GLU A 322 6.15 -10.72 -9.13
CA GLU A 322 7.39 -10.15 -8.59
C GLU A 322 7.67 -10.63 -7.15
N GLU A 323 6.64 -10.76 -6.32
CA GLU A 323 6.75 -11.35 -4.97
C GLU A 323 6.87 -12.88 -4.98
N ASN A 324 6.90 -13.50 -6.17
CA ASN A 324 6.98 -14.96 -6.37
C ASN A 324 5.88 -15.71 -5.60
N VAL A 325 4.65 -15.23 -5.71
CA VAL A 325 3.46 -15.77 -5.05
C VAL A 325 2.66 -16.61 -6.04
N ASP A 326 2.39 -17.86 -5.67
CA ASP A 326 1.42 -18.69 -6.39
C ASP A 326 -0.01 -18.21 -6.07
N PHE A 327 -0.83 -17.98 -7.10
CA PHE A 327 -2.20 -17.50 -6.95
C PHE A 327 -3.15 -18.12 -7.98
N GLU A 328 -4.44 -18.20 -7.60
CA GLU A 328 -5.52 -18.47 -8.56
C GLU A 328 -6.27 -17.18 -8.91
N SER A 329 -6.99 -17.20 -10.02
CA SER A 329 -7.75 -16.04 -10.48
C SER A 329 -9.13 -16.42 -11.01
N PHE A 330 -10.06 -15.48 -10.94
CA PHE A 330 -11.39 -15.57 -11.50
C PHE A 330 -11.65 -14.39 -12.42
N ASP A 331 -12.04 -14.67 -13.67
CA ASP A 331 -12.41 -13.64 -14.65
C ASP A 331 -13.85 -13.17 -14.38
N ILE A 332 -13.99 -11.99 -13.78
CA ILE A 332 -15.30 -11.45 -13.42
C ILE A 332 -16.16 -11.04 -14.61
N LEU A 333 -15.60 -11.03 -15.83
CA LEU A 333 -16.35 -10.73 -17.05
C LEU A 333 -17.17 -11.93 -17.54
N LEU A 334 -16.95 -13.12 -16.98
CA LEU A 334 -17.65 -14.35 -17.37
C LEU A 334 -18.91 -14.61 -16.51
N ASP A 335 -19.08 -13.89 -15.40
CA ASP A 335 -20.17 -14.14 -14.46
C ASP A 335 -20.61 -12.83 -13.79
N ASP A 336 -21.69 -12.23 -14.32
CA ASP A 336 -22.23 -10.97 -13.81
C ASP A 336 -22.83 -11.10 -12.39
N GLU A 337 -23.34 -12.27 -12.02
CA GLU A 337 -23.90 -12.50 -10.68
C GLU A 337 -22.78 -12.47 -9.63
N VAL A 338 -21.65 -13.15 -9.92
CA VAL A 338 -20.44 -13.06 -9.09
C VAL A 338 -19.85 -11.65 -9.13
N ARG A 339 -19.82 -11.00 -10.31
CA ARG A 339 -19.27 -9.65 -10.47
C ARG A 339 -20.00 -8.62 -9.61
N GLN A 340 -21.33 -8.64 -9.58
CA GLN A 340 -22.10 -7.71 -8.76
C GLN A 340 -22.09 -8.16 -7.29
N GLY A 341 -22.35 -9.44 -7.04
CA GLY A 341 -22.41 -9.98 -5.68
C GLY A 341 -21.11 -9.81 -4.90
N LEU A 342 -19.94 -9.93 -5.55
CA LEU A 342 -18.66 -9.77 -4.86
C LEU A 342 -18.41 -8.32 -4.42
N LYS A 343 -18.87 -7.31 -5.18
CA LYS A 343 -18.79 -5.90 -4.77
C LYS A 343 -19.55 -5.66 -3.46
N ASP A 344 -20.75 -6.23 -3.37
CA ASP A 344 -21.58 -6.14 -2.17
C ASP A 344 -20.99 -6.97 -1.02
N TYR A 345 -20.49 -8.17 -1.31
CA TYR A 345 -19.92 -9.09 -0.32
C TYR A 345 -18.67 -8.51 0.34
N SER A 346 -17.85 -7.81 -0.44
CA SER A 346 -16.59 -7.24 0.00
C SER A 346 -16.69 -5.78 0.42
N ASN A 347 -17.85 -5.15 0.19
CA ASN A 347 -18.04 -3.71 0.26
C ASN A 347 -16.96 -2.92 -0.53
N TRP A 348 -16.64 -3.40 -1.74
CA TRP A 348 -15.59 -2.82 -2.59
C TRP A 348 -16.10 -2.60 -4.01
N SER A 349 -16.04 -1.36 -4.50
CA SER A 349 -16.76 -0.93 -5.72
C SER A 349 -16.12 -1.38 -7.04
N SER A 350 -14.83 -1.74 -7.04
CA SER A 350 -14.02 -1.91 -8.25
C SER A 350 -13.30 -3.26 -8.36
N TYR A 351 -12.69 -3.50 -9.52
CA TYR A 351 -11.84 -4.66 -9.80
C TYR A 351 -10.51 -4.19 -10.38
N PRO A 352 -9.39 -4.88 -10.10
CA PRO A 352 -9.30 -6.20 -9.47
C PRO A 352 -9.54 -6.18 -7.95
N GLN A 353 -9.87 -7.34 -7.36
CA GLN A 353 -9.89 -7.55 -5.92
C GLN A 353 -8.97 -8.72 -5.54
N LEU A 354 -7.98 -8.46 -4.70
CA LEU A 354 -7.04 -9.46 -4.19
C LEU A 354 -7.47 -9.95 -2.81
N TYR A 355 -7.54 -11.26 -2.64
CA TYR A 355 -7.82 -11.92 -1.37
C TYR A 355 -6.64 -12.80 -0.96
N ILE A 356 -6.30 -12.79 0.33
CA ILE A 356 -5.30 -13.69 0.93
C ILE A 356 -5.93 -14.39 2.13
N LYS A 357 -5.98 -15.73 2.09
CA LYS A 357 -6.67 -16.58 3.08
C LYS A 357 -8.11 -16.12 3.34
N GLY A 358 -8.81 -15.78 2.26
CA GLY A 358 -10.20 -15.35 2.28
C GLY A 358 -10.47 -13.93 2.80
N GLU A 359 -9.42 -13.18 3.16
CA GLU A 359 -9.53 -11.78 3.57
C GLU A 359 -9.21 -10.85 2.40
N LEU A 360 -10.04 -9.82 2.19
CA LEU A 360 -9.81 -8.81 1.17
C LEU A 360 -8.56 -8.00 1.54
N ILE A 361 -7.60 -7.95 0.63
CA ILE A 361 -6.45 -7.06 0.70
C ILE A 361 -6.76 -5.72 0.04
N GLY A 362 -7.43 -5.75 -1.11
CA GLY A 362 -7.87 -4.55 -1.83
C GLY A 362 -7.67 -4.65 -3.33
N GLY A 363 -7.74 -3.50 -4.00
CA GLY A 363 -7.51 -3.37 -5.43
C GLY A 363 -6.05 -3.16 -5.82
N SER A 364 -5.83 -2.69 -7.05
CA SER A 364 -4.48 -2.49 -7.60
C SER A 364 -3.63 -1.49 -6.85
N ASP A 365 -4.24 -0.42 -6.35
CA ASP A 365 -3.49 0.67 -5.72
C ASP A 365 -3.04 0.29 -4.31
N ILE A 366 -3.90 -0.38 -3.55
CA ILE A 366 -3.54 -0.94 -2.23
C ILE A 366 -2.46 -2.01 -2.40
N ALA A 367 -2.63 -2.96 -3.32
CA ALA A 367 -1.64 -4.00 -3.55
C ALA A 367 -0.26 -3.39 -3.90
N LEU A 368 -0.24 -2.35 -4.74
CA LEU A 368 0.99 -1.64 -5.11
C LEU A 368 1.60 -0.89 -3.91
N GLN A 369 0.78 -0.22 -3.11
CA GLN A 369 1.24 0.47 -1.91
C GLN A 369 1.86 -0.50 -0.91
N MET A 370 1.18 -1.62 -0.63
CA MET A 370 1.66 -2.65 0.28
C MET A 370 2.94 -3.33 -0.23
N GLN A 371 3.08 -3.53 -1.54
CA GLN A 371 4.32 -4.04 -2.13
C GLN A 371 5.47 -3.07 -1.87
N ARG A 372 5.27 -1.77 -2.16
CA ARG A 372 6.28 -0.73 -1.97
C ARG A 372 6.70 -0.53 -0.52
N SER A 373 5.78 -0.64 0.43
CA SER A 373 6.08 -0.56 1.85
C SER A 373 6.70 -1.84 2.42
N GLY A 374 6.73 -2.93 1.63
CA GLY A 374 7.11 -4.27 2.08
C GLY A 374 6.07 -4.94 2.99
N GLU A 375 4.92 -4.31 3.22
CA GLU A 375 3.82 -4.84 4.03
C GLU A 375 3.19 -6.06 3.38
N LEU A 376 3.05 -6.08 2.05
CA LEU A 376 2.48 -7.22 1.32
C LEU A 376 3.30 -8.49 1.61
N LYS A 377 4.63 -8.38 1.53
CA LYS A 377 5.55 -9.47 1.85
C LYS A 377 5.43 -9.94 3.30
N LYS A 378 5.25 -9.01 4.26
CA LYS A 378 4.99 -9.35 5.67
C LYS A 378 3.68 -10.12 5.83
N VAL A 379 2.59 -9.64 5.21
CA VAL A 379 1.27 -10.30 5.25
C VAL A 379 1.35 -11.71 4.66
N LEU A 380 1.97 -11.86 3.50
CA LEU A 380 2.19 -13.14 2.84
C LEU A 380 3.00 -14.10 3.72
N THR A 381 4.06 -13.61 4.37
CA THR A 381 4.91 -14.42 5.25
C THR A 381 4.15 -14.84 6.51
N ASN A 382 3.45 -13.90 7.15
CA ASN A 382 2.69 -14.15 8.38
C ASN A 382 1.53 -15.13 8.15
N LYS A 383 0.91 -15.09 6.96
CA LYS A 383 -0.15 -16.03 6.55
C LYS A 383 0.40 -17.34 5.97
N GLY A 384 1.72 -17.55 5.99
CA GLY A 384 2.38 -18.77 5.54
C GLY A 384 2.27 -19.02 4.04
N ILE A 385 2.06 -17.97 3.24
CA ILE A 385 2.01 -18.05 1.77
C ILE A 385 3.43 -18.15 1.20
N ILE A 386 4.33 -17.28 1.68
CA ILE A 386 5.74 -17.30 1.32
C ILE A 386 6.57 -17.69 2.53
N LYS A 387 7.68 -18.40 2.30
CA LYS A 387 8.59 -18.80 3.38
C LYS A 387 9.30 -17.57 3.93
N LYS A 388 9.37 -17.46 5.26
CA LYS A 388 10.23 -16.49 5.94
C LYS A 388 11.67 -16.79 5.54
N GLU A 389 12.36 -15.82 4.94
CA GLU A 389 13.78 -15.94 4.63
C GLU A 389 14.54 -16.17 5.95
N THR A 390 15.25 -17.29 6.02
CA THR A 390 16.01 -17.67 7.21
C THR A 390 17.36 -16.95 7.21
N ILE A 391 18.04 -16.89 8.37
CA ILE A 391 19.40 -16.36 8.40
C ILE A 391 20.31 -17.21 7.51
N GLU A 392 20.09 -18.52 7.45
CA GLU A 392 20.82 -19.44 6.57
C GLU A 392 20.65 -19.09 5.09
N ASP A 393 19.44 -18.75 4.63
CA ASP A 393 19.19 -18.32 3.25
C ASP A 393 19.93 -17.01 2.92
N ARG A 394 19.90 -16.06 3.86
CA ARG A 394 20.61 -14.78 3.75
C ARG A 394 22.12 -14.96 3.68
N LEU A 395 22.67 -15.83 4.53
CA LEU A 395 24.09 -16.16 4.53
C LEU A 395 24.51 -16.87 3.25
N LYS A 396 23.71 -17.81 2.76
CA LYS A 396 23.95 -18.46 1.48
C LYS A 396 24.03 -17.43 0.35
N LYS A 397 23.06 -16.51 0.25
CA LYS A 397 23.10 -15.42 -0.74
C LYS A 397 24.36 -14.56 -0.62
N LEU A 398 24.72 -14.14 0.59
CA LEU A 398 25.91 -13.31 0.84
C LEU A 398 27.21 -14.04 0.49
N THR A 399 27.35 -15.31 0.86
CA THR A 399 28.57 -16.10 0.52
C THR A 399 28.72 -16.34 -0.98
N THR A 400 27.62 -16.27 -1.74
CA THR A 400 27.62 -16.40 -3.21
C THR A 400 27.50 -15.08 -3.97
N SER A 401 27.49 -13.92 -3.31
CA SER A 401 27.28 -12.63 -3.99
C SER A 401 28.47 -12.20 -4.87
N SER A 402 29.63 -12.83 -4.68
CA SER A 402 30.80 -12.75 -5.55
C SER A 402 31.47 -14.14 -5.59
N PRO A 403 32.15 -14.52 -6.69
CA PRO A 403 32.89 -15.78 -6.74
C PRO A 403 33.88 -15.93 -5.59
N VAL A 404 34.57 -14.85 -5.22
CA VAL A 404 35.43 -14.77 -4.04
C VAL A 404 34.81 -13.74 -3.08
N MET A 405 34.36 -14.17 -1.90
CA MET A 405 33.74 -13.31 -0.89
C MET A 405 34.53 -13.30 0.41
N LEU A 406 34.95 -12.12 0.85
CA LEU A 406 35.67 -11.91 2.10
C LEU A 406 34.78 -11.27 3.17
N PHE A 407 34.47 -12.02 4.22
CA PHE A 407 33.83 -11.49 5.42
C PHE A 407 34.92 -11.00 6.39
N MET A 408 34.98 -9.70 6.62
CA MET A 408 36.08 -9.05 7.35
C MET A 408 35.58 -7.96 8.30
N LYS A 409 36.46 -7.51 9.21
CA LYS A 409 36.18 -6.36 10.08
C LYS A 409 36.62 -5.08 9.36
N GLY A 410 35.68 -4.20 9.03
CA GLY A 410 35.91 -3.03 8.18
C GLY A 410 35.79 -3.35 6.69
N THR A 411 36.31 -2.46 5.84
CA THR A 411 36.28 -2.61 4.37
C THR A 411 37.67 -2.86 3.80
N PRO A 412 37.82 -3.31 2.54
CA PRO A 412 39.13 -3.54 1.92
C PRO A 412 40.04 -2.30 1.86
N ASP A 413 39.46 -1.10 1.89
CA ASP A 413 40.19 0.16 1.88
C ASP A 413 40.42 0.71 3.31
N ALA A 414 39.60 0.29 4.27
CA ALA A 414 39.71 0.67 5.67
C ALA A 414 39.51 -0.55 6.61
N PRO A 415 40.46 -1.51 6.63
CA PRO A 415 40.36 -2.67 7.50
C PRO A 415 40.50 -2.26 8.97
N ARG A 416 39.61 -2.78 9.82
CA ARG A 416 39.56 -2.48 11.28
C ARG A 416 40.20 -3.57 12.14
N CYS A 417 40.91 -4.51 11.52
CA CYS A 417 41.61 -5.61 12.20
C CYS A 417 42.85 -6.03 11.42
N GLY A 418 43.96 -6.30 12.11
CA GLY A 418 45.23 -6.71 11.48
C GLY A 418 45.12 -7.99 10.66
N PHE A 419 44.36 -8.99 11.12
CA PHE A 419 44.11 -10.23 10.36
C PHE A 419 43.31 -9.96 9.08
N SER A 420 42.30 -9.09 9.15
CA SER A 420 41.54 -8.67 7.98
C SER A 420 42.42 -7.94 6.95
N SER A 421 43.30 -7.05 7.43
CA SER A 421 44.28 -6.36 6.58
C SER A 421 45.23 -7.34 5.87
N LYS A 422 45.75 -8.34 6.59
CA LYS A 422 46.62 -9.38 6.02
C LYS A 422 45.96 -10.15 4.86
N VAL A 423 44.70 -10.56 5.03
CA VAL A 423 43.95 -11.29 3.98
C VAL A 423 43.68 -10.40 2.78
N VAL A 424 43.28 -9.14 3.00
CA VAL A 424 43.09 -8.17 1.91
C VAL A 424 44.37 -7.98 1.11
N ASN A 425 45.51 -7.80 1.77
CA ASN A 425 46.79 -7.62 1.09
C ASN A 425 47.20 -8.87 0.31
N ALA A 426 47.03 -10.06 0.89
CA ALA A 426 47.29 -11.32 0.21
C ALA A 426 46.48 -11.45 -1.10
N LEU A 427 45.18 -11.16 -1.06
CA LEU A 427 44.32 -11.22 -2.26
C LEU A 427 44.70 -10.15 -3.30
N LYS A 428 44.99 -8.91 -2.86
CA LYS A 428 45.42 -7.81 -3.74
C LYS A 428 46.76 -8.12 -4.43
N GLU A 429 47.73 -8.66 -3.70
CA GLU A 429 49.07 -8.98 -4.21
C GLU A 429 49.04 -10.16 -5.22
N GLU A 430 48.17 -11.14 -5.03
CA GLU A 430 47.93 -12.24 -6.00
C GLU A 430 47.08 -11.81 -7.22
N GLY A 431 46.53 -10.59 -7.18
CA GLY A 431 45.65 -10.05 -8.22
C GLY A 431 44.30 -10.75 -8.30
N VAL A 432 43.77 -11.24 -7.18
CA VAL A 432 42.46 -11.88 -7.09
C VAL A 432 41.39 -10.81 -6.86
N GLY A 433 40.39 -10.74 -7.74
CA GLY A 433 39.22 -9.90 -7.52
C GLY A 433 38.27 -10.54 -6.51
N PHE A 434 37.83 -9.77 -5.50
CA PHE A 434 36.94 -10.28 -4.46
C PHE A 434 35.88 -9.25 -4.06
N GLY A 435 34.71 -9.76 -3.67
CA GLY A 435 33.71 -8.98 -2.94
C GLY A 435 34.00 -9.02 -1.44
N SER A 436 33.47 -8.07 -0.69
CA SER A 436 33.69 -8.00 0.76
C SER A 436 32.44 -7.61 1.52
N PHE A 437 32.33 -8.08 2.76
CA PHE A 437 31.25 -7.72 3.68
C PHE A 437 31.85 -7.36 5.05
N ASP A 438 31.49 -6.19 5.58
CA ASP A 438 31.89 -5.76 6.92
C ASP A 438 31.00 -6.40 7.98
N ILE A 439 31.52 -7.40 8.69
CA ILE A 439 30.77 -8.12 9.74
C ILE A 439 30.49 -7.26 10.99
N LEU A 440 31.07 -6.06 11.08
CA LEU A 440 30.75 -5.13 12.17
C LEU A 440 29.48 -4.32 11.89
N SER A 441 29.02 -4.30 10.64
CA SER A 441 27.79 -3.59 10.26
C SER A 441 26.51 -4.38 10.55
N ASP A 442 26.63 -5.71 10.73
CA ASP A 442 25.50 -6.60 10.96
C ASP A 442 25.86 -7.74 11.92
N GLU A 443 25.38 -7.64 13.16
CA GLU A 443 25.67 -8.61 14.22
C GLU A 443 24.95 -9.95 13.99
N GLU A 444 23.80 -9.96 13.30
CA GLU A 444 23.07 -11.19 12.98
C GLU A 444 23.84 -12.01 11.95
N VAL A 445 24.32 -11.38 10.87
CA VAL A 445 25.19 -12.01 9.88
C VAL A 445 26.49 -12.49 10.52
N ARG A 446 27.06 -11.69 11.43
CA ARG A 446 28.30 -12.04 12.14
C ARG A 446 28.15 -13.30 12.99
N GLN A 447 27.09 -13.40 13.79
CA GLN A 447 26.86 -14.58 14.63
C GLN A 447 26.42 -15.77 13.77
N GLY A 448 25.55 -15.53 12.79
CA GLY A 448 25.09 -16.55 11.86
C GLY A 448 26.23 -17.20 11.08
N LEU A 449 27.19 -16.42 10.54
CA LEU A 449 28.33 -16.96 9.78
C LEU A 449 29.20 -17.91 10.60
N LYS A 450 29.41 -17.64 11.90
CA LYS A 450 30.20 -18.55 12.75
C LYS A 450 29.56 -19.92 12.86
N ALA A 451 28.23 -19.96 12.99
CA ALA A 451 27.47 -21.19 13.05
C ALA A 451 27.39 -21.86 11.66
N TYR A 452 27.10 -21.08 10.61
CA TYR A 452 26.95 -21.55 9.23
C TYR A 452 28.20 -22.24 8.68
N SER A 453 29.37 -21.69 8.98
CA SER A 453 30.65 -22.21 8.48
C SER A 453 31.39 -23.10 9.47
N ASN A 454 30.84 -23.26 10.67
CA ASN A 454 31.50 -23.90 11.81
C ASN A 454 32.90 -23.31 12.07
N TRP A 455 33.07 -22.00 11.87
CA TRP A 455 34.35 -21.30 12.00
C TRP A 455 34.26 -20.13 12.99
N PRO A 456 35.07 -20.11 14.08
CA PRO A 456 34.83 -19.22 15.21
C PRO A 456 35.29 -17.77 14.99
N THR A 457 36.20 -17.53 14.04
CA THR A 457 36.91 -16.24 13.90
C THR A 457 36.68 -15.57 12.55
N PHE A 458 37.06 -14.30 12.45
CA PHE A 458 37.11 -13.51 11.22
C PHE A 458 38.51 -12.91 11.06
N PRO A 459 39.00 -12.71 9.82
CA PRO A 459 38.28 -12.82 8.54
C PRO A 459 37.95 -14.26 8.11
N GLN A 460 36.90 -14.43 7.30
CA GLN A 460 36.56 -15.69 6.62
C GLN A 460 36.50 -15.45 5.11
N LEU A 461 37.23 -16.25 4.34
CA LEU A 461 37.25 -16.21 2.88
C LEU A 461 36.41 -17.36 2.31
N TYR A 462 35.53 -17.03 1.37
CA TYR A 462 34.69 -17.98 0.67
C TYR A 462 34.99 -17.97 -0.83
N TYR A 463 34.84 -19.13 -1.45
CA TYR A 463 34.89 -19.30 -2.88
C TYR A 463 33.67 -20.08 -3.36
N LYS A 464 32.90 -19.50 -4.29
CA LYS A 464 31.64 -20.07 -4.82
C LYS A 464 30.67 -20.54 -3.71
N GLY A 465 30.67 -19.87 -2.56
CA GLY A 465 29.83 -20.20 -1.40
C GLY A 465 30.44 -21.20 -0.41
N GLU A 466 31.60 -21.79 -0.71
CA GLU A 466 32.32 -22.71 0.18
C GLU A 466 33.40 -21.97 0.98
N LEU A 467 33.58 -22.33 2.25
CA LEU A 467 34.60 -21.72 3.10
C LEU A 467 35.99 -22.23 2.69
N ILE A 468 36.87 -21.32 2.29
CA ILE A 468 38.30 -21.60 2.07
C ILE A 468 39.04 -21.59 3.41
N GLY A 469 38.76 -20.61 4.27
CA GLY A 469 39.32 -20.56 5.61
C GLY A 469 39.48 -19.17 6.20
N GLY A 470 40.13 -19.13 7.35
CA GLY A 470 40.49 -17.89 8.05
C GLY A 470 41.82 -17.30 7.58
N CYS A 471 42.31 -16.28 8.30
CA CYS A 471 43.56 -15.58 7.96
C CYS A 471 44.77 -16.52 7.83
N ASP A 472 44.92 -17.50 8.73
CA ASP A 472 46.11 -18.35 8.75
C ASP A 472 46.17 -19.27 7.53
N ILE A 473 45.04 -19.91 7.17
CA ILE A 473 44.91 -20.75 5.97
C ILE A 473 45.17 -19.94 4.70
N VAL A 474 44.60 -18.73 4.60
CA VAL A 474 44.80 -17.88 3.42
C VAL A 474 46.28 -17.50 3.25
N LEU A 475 46.97 -17.18 4.34
CA LEU A 475 48.40 -16.86 4.30
C LEU A 475 49.25 -18.10 4.00
N GLU A 476 48.87 -19.27 4.48
CA GLU A 476 49.53 -20.54 4.16
C GLU A 476 49.41 -20.87 2.67
N LEU A 477 48.19 -20.84 2.12
CA LEU A 477 47.94 -21.02 0.68
C LEU A 477 48.74 -20.03 -0.16
N ARG A 478 48.86 -18.78 0.30
CA ARG A 478 49.67 -17.77 -0.38
C ARG A 478 51.15 -18.14 -0.35
N ASN A 479 51.68 -18.50 0.81
CA ASN A 479 53.11 -18.85 0.97
C ASN A 479 53.50 -20.08 0.14
N ASN A 480 52.55 -20.99 -0.08
CA ASN A 480 52.73 -22.17 -0.93
C ASN A 480 52.50 -21.88 -2.42
N GLY A 481 52.03 -20.67 -2.79
CA GLY A 481 51.70 -20.31 -4.17
C GLY A 481 50.38 -20.90 -4.70
N GLU A 482 49.54 -21.43 -3.82
CA GLU A 482 48.30 -22.15 -4.13
C GLU A 482 47.04 -21.28 -3.98
N LEU A 483 47.16 -20.08 -3.41
CA LEU A 483 45.99 -19.22 -3.13
C LEU A 483 45.22 -18.87 -4.41
N LYS A 484 45.93 -18.49 -5.47
CA LYS A 484 45.28 -18.07 -6.72
C LYS A 484 44.61 -19.24 -7.44
N SER A 485 45.26 -20.40 -7.53
CA SER A 485 44.69 -21.58 -8.16
C SER A 485 43.42 -22.02 -7.44
N SER A 486 43.46 -22.09 -6.10
CA SER A 486 42.33 -22.47 -5.25
C SER A 486 41.10 -21.55 -5.36
N LEU A 487 41.28 -20.32 -5.86
CA LEU A 487 40.21 -19.32 -6.06
C LEU A 487 39.83 -19.14 -7.54
N SER A 488 40.31 -20.04 -8.41
CA SER A 488 40.10 -19.95 -9.87
C SER A 488 39.58 -21.24 -10.51
N GLU A 489 39.56 -22.36 -9.78
CA GLU A 489 38.98 -23.64 -10.20
C GLU A 489 37.45 -23.61 -10.24
#